data_AF-H7FY04-F1
#
_entry.id   AF-H7FY04-F1
#
_cell.length_a   1.000
_cell.length_b   1.000
_cell.length_c   1.000
_cell.angle_alpha   90.00
_cell.angle_beta   90.00
_cell.angle_gamma   90.00
#
_symmetry.space_group_name_H-M   'P 1'
#
loop_
_entity.id
_entity.type
_entity.pdbx_description
1 polymer ?
#
loop_
_entity_poly.entity_id
_entity_poly.type
_entity_poly.pdbx_seq_one_letter_code
_entity_poly.pdbx_strand_id
1 'polypeptide(L)'
;MEENGKLEILNSLHIGSQASSMATNLLVLLHTVLTIILVSGILVSYNVSSIDLKGSLYFACSLGLASLLGASIAYLCAQIFATSSQTRGIFFSIVGILYVLRAGTDVSNLTLSKFNPLAWTYLGHPFYQNDWYYLIGLFLLILVVFSIGLVLESSRDLGSSTIAPKKGKTKASKWLATPLGFFFYLNRSTIISWLLADGVIALMYGSIYGDIDTFVSSNKLISQMFANSSTILINSFTSLIMVVATAIGLVMPLVVVHKVQFETNKERLGYLLVQRVSRLKVYYSSLILSLFFGTLAILMNGFCLGIAATSSM
;
A
#
# COMPACT_ATOMS: atom_id res chain seq x y z
N MET A 1 15.85 -0.97 -11.80
CA MET A 1 17.00 -1.06 -12.72
C MET A 1 18.29 -0.61 -12.04
N GLU A 2 18.25 0.54 -11.36
CA GLU A 2 19.39 1.10 -10.62
C GLU A 2 20.04 0.12 -9.62
N GLU A 3 19.28 -0.50 -8.71
CA GLU A 3 19.83 -1.48 -7.73
C GLU A 3 20.58 -2.67 -8.33
N ASN A 4 20.29 -3.02 -9.58
CA ASN A 4 20.88 -4.18 -10.25
C ASN A 4 22.04 -3.76 -11.18
N GLY A 5 22.51 -2.51 -11.14
CA GLY A 5 23.55 -1.97 -12.01
C GLY A 5 23.17 -1.82 -13.49
N LYS A 6 21.94 -2.21 -13.87
CA LYS A 6 21.48 -2.16 -15.27
C LYS A 6 21.41 -0.73 -15.83
N LEU A 7 21.20 0.25 -14.94
CA LEU A 7 21.09 1.65 -15.33
C LEU A 7 22.45 2.21 -15.79
N GLU A 8 23.55 1.76 -15.19
CA GLU A 8 24.91 2.12 -15.61
C GLU A 8 25.24 1.59 -17.02
N ILE A 9 24.80 0.37 -17.34
CA ILE A 9 24.96 -0.24 -18.67
C ILE A 9 24.14 0.52 -19.72
N LEU A 10 22.95 1.02 -19.37
CA LEU A 10 22.14 1.80 -20.31
C LEU A 10 22.71 3.21 -20.51
N ASN A 11 23.24 3.83 -19.45
CA ASN A 11 23.84 5.16 -19.52
C ASN A 11 25.23 5.16 -20.18
N SER A 12 25.86 4.01 -20.38
CA SER A 12 27.08 3.90 -21.20
C SER A 12 26.80 3.95 -22.71
N LEU A 13 25.54 3.79 -23.11
CA LEU A 13 25.08 4.01 -24.48
C LEU A 13 24.78 5.49 -24.71
N HIS A 14 24.62 5.90 -25.98
CA HIS A 14 24.22 7.26 -26.37
C HIS A 14 22.74 7.55 -26.07
N ILE A 15 22.35 7.42 -24.81
CA ILE A 15 20.99 7.60 -24.31
C ILE A 15 21.03 8.73 -23.28
N GLY A 16 20.05 9.64 -23.31
CA GLY A 16 19.96 10.71 -22.32
C GLY A 16 19.83 10.16 -20.89
N SER A 17 20.42 10.86 -19.91
CA SER A 17 20.45 10.42 -18.51
C SER A 17 19.07 10.13 -17.90
N GLN A 18 18.03 10.82 -18.38
CA GLN A 18 16.64 10.68 -17.93
C GLN A 18 15.80 9.70 -18.77
N ALA A 19 16.35 9.09 -19.82
CA ALA A 19 15.55 8.32 -20.78
C ALA A 19 14.88 7.09 -20.13
N SER A 20 15.57 6.39 -19.23
CA SER A 20 14.99 5.21 -18.54
C SER A 20 13.83 5.61 -17.61
N SER A 21 13.94 6.75 -16.96
CA SER A 21 12.89 7.30 -16.10
C SER A 21 11.68 7.74 -16.93
N MET A 22 11.92 8.48 -18.03
CA MET A 22 10.87 8.89 -18.96
C MET A 22 10.16 7.70 -19.61
N ALA A 23 10.90 6.66 -20.01
CA ALA A 23 10.29 5.44 -20.55
C ALA A 23 9.35 4.75 -19.53
N THR A 24 9.74 4.73 -18.25
CA THR A 24 8.91 4.16 -17.18
C THR A 24 7.65 5.00 -16.96
N ASN A 25 7.78 6.32 -16.92
CA ASN A 25 6.63 7.23 -16.75
C ASN A 25 5.70 7.22 -17.97
N LEU A 26 6.24 7.07 -19.18
CA LEU A 26 5.45 6.89 -20.40
C LEU A 26 4.63 5.59 -20.34
N LEU A 27 5.21 4.50 -19.85
CA LEU A 27 4.51 3.22 -19.67
C LEU A 27 3.38 3.35 -18.63
N VAL A 28 3.61 4.07 -17.53
CA VAL A 28 2.56 4.39 -16.56
C VAL A 28 1.44 5.19 -17.21
N LEU A 29 1.78 6.22 -18.00
CA LEU A 29 0.80 7.04 -18.70
C LEU A 29 -0.04 6.19 -19.68
N LEU A 30 0.60 5.32 -20.47
CA LEU A 30 -0.09 4.38 -21.35
C LEU A 30 -1.01 3.44 -20.57
N HIS A 31 -0.56 2.93 -19.43
CA HIS A 31 -1.39 2.11 -18.54
C HIS A 31 -2.62 2.91 -18.06
N THR A 32 -2.44 4.16 -17.63
CA THR A 32 -3.57 4.98 -17.17
C THR A 32 -4.58 5.27 -18.28
N VAL A 33 -4.12 5.57 -19.49
CA VAL A 33 -5.00 5.79 -20.66
C VAL A 33 -5.76 4.52 -20.99
N LEU A 34 -5.09 3.36 -20.98
CA LEU A 34 -5.73 2.08 -21.21
C LEU A 34 -6.77 1.75 -20.14
N THR A 35 -6.46 2.00 -18.87
CA THR A 35 -7.42 1.84 -17.76
C THR A 35 -8.65 2.73 -17.96
N ILE A 36 -8.48 4.00 -18.37
CA ILE A 36 -9.59 4.91 -18.62
C ILE A 36 -10.48 4.39 -19.74
N ILE A 37 -9.89 3.98 -20.87
CA ILE A 37 -10.61 3.45 -22.02
C ILE A 37 -11.37 2.17 -21.63
N LEU A 38 -10.71 1.22 -20.98
CA LEU A 38 -11.33 -0.06 -20.61
C LEU A 38 -12.45 0.12 -19.59
N VAL A 39 -12.23 0.89 -18.53
CA VAL A 39 -13.24 1.08 -17.48
C VAL A 39 -14.46 1.84 -18.01
N SER A 40 -14.24 2.92 -18.75
CA SER A 40 -15.36 3.66 -19.37
C SER A 40 -16.11 2.80 -20.40
N GLY A 41 -15.40 2.03 -21.23
CA GLY A 41 -16.00 1.14 -22.22
C GLY A 41 -16.84 0.03 -21.59
N ILE A 42 -16.35 -0.60 -20.53
CA ILE A 42 -17.09 -1.61 -19.77
C ILE A 42 -18.34 -1.00 -19.14
N LEU A 43 -18.24 0.18 -18.51
CA LEU A 43 -19.38 0.82 -17.84
C LEU A 43 -20.47 1.20 -18.83
N VAL A 44 -20.10 1.77 -19.98
CA VAL A 44 -21.05 2.10 -21.06
C VAL A 44 -21.69 0.83 -21.63
N SER A 45 -20.97 -0.29 -21.71
CA SER A 45 -21.49 -1.54 -22.28
C SER A 45 -22.67 -2.15 -21.51
N TYR A 46 -22.84 -1.79 -20.22
CA TYR A 46 -23.97 -2.28 -19.43
C TYR A 46 -25.33 -1.74 -19.89
N ASN A 47 -25.37 -0.65 -20.67
CA ASN A 47 -26.61 -0.06 -21.22
C ASN A 47 -27.73 0.17 -20.17
N VAL A 48 -27.36 0.57 -18.95
CA VAL A 48 -28.31 0.91 -17.88
C VAL A 48 -28.57 2.42 -17.91
N SER A 49 -29.83 2.83 -17.78
CA SER A 49 -30.24 4.25 -17.84
C SER A 49 -29.59 5.15 -16.78
N SER A 50 -29.11 4.58 -15.68
CA SER A 50 -28.39 5.31 -14.62
C SER A 50 -26.89 5.52 -14.90
N ILE A 51 -26.33 4.88 -15.93
CA ILE A 51 -24.91 4.93 -16.27
C ILE A 51 -24.74 5.70 -17.58
N ASP A 52 -24.52 7.00 -17.47
CA ASP A 52 -24.23 7.87 -18.61
C ASP A 52 -22.74 7.85 -19.00
N LEU A 53 -22.45 8.10 -20.28
CA LEU A 53 -21.10 8.21 -20.84
C LEU A 53 -20.24 9.21 -20.05
N LYS A 54 -20.81 10.37 -19.72
CA LYS A 54 -20.10 11.43 -18.99
C LYS A 54 -19.68 10.96 -17.60
N GLY A 55 -20.57 10.26 -16.89
CA GLY A 55 -20.29 9.70 -15.56
C GLY A 55 -19.24 8.58 -15.63
N SER A 56 -19.34 7.70 -16.63
CA SER A 56 -18.38 6.62 -16.86
C SER A 56 -16.98 7.15 -17.15
N LEU A 57 -16.87 8.19 -17.99
CA LEU A 57 -15.59 8.86 -18.26
C LEU A 57 -15.04 9.54 -17.01
N TYR A 58 -15.88 10.25 -16.25
CA TYR A 58 -15.46 10.89 -15.00
C TYR A 58 -14.91 9.85 -14.01
N PHE A 59 -15.65 8.77 -13.79
CA PHE A 59 -15.25 7.69 -12.89
C PHE A 59 -13.94 7.04 -13.35
N ALA A 60 -13.83 6.70 -14.63
CA ALA A 60 -12.62 6.11 -15.20
C ALA A 60 -11.40 7.06 -15.09
N CYS A 61 -11.58 8.35 -15.37
CA CYS A 61 -10.55 9.37 -15.17
C CYS A 61 -10.13 9.50 -13.71
N SER A 62 -11.07 9.44 -12.77
CA SER A 62 -10.75 9.49 -11.33
C SER A 62 -9.85 8.33 -10.90
N LEU A 63 -10.11 7.13 -11.44
CA LEU A 63 -9.31 5.93 -11.18
C LEU A 63 -7.92 6.03 -11.83
N GLY A 64 -7.87 6.48 -13.09
CA GLY A 64 -6.63 6.67 -13.83
C GLY A 64 -5.73 7.74 -13.21
N LEU A 65 -6.30 8.86 -12.76
CA LEU A 65 -5.52 9.90 -12.08
C LEU A 65 -5.07 9.46 -10.68
N ALA A 66 -5.87 8.66 -9.96
CA ALA A 66 -5.44 8.09 -8.68
C ALA A 66 -4.21 7.18 -8.84
N SER A 67 -4.17 6.36 -9.90
CA SER A 67 -2.99 5.53 -10.19
C SER A 67 -1.78 6.36 -10.61
N LEU A 68 -1.98 7.42 -11.38
CA LEU A 68 -0.92 8.36 -11.81
C LEU A 68 -0.36 9.17 -10.64
N LEU A 69 -1.21 9.55 -9.66
CA LEU A 69 -0.78 10.14 -8.39
C LEU A 69 0.10 9.18 -7.61
N GLY A 70 -0.33 7.93 -7.48
CA GLY A 70 0.46 6.88 -6.83
C GLY A 70 1.85 6.72 -7.48
N ALA A 71 1.89 6.65 -8.81
CA ALA A 71 3.13 6.58 -9.57
C ALA A 71 4.02 7.81 -9.36
N SER A 72 3.45 9.02 -9.35
CA SER A 72 4.20 10.27 -9.15
C SER A 72 4.80 10.37 -7.75
N ILE A 73 4.06 9.97 -6.71
CA ILE A 73 4.58 9.89 -5.34
C ILE A 73 5.68 8.83 -5.25
N ALA A 74 5.48 7.65 -5.84
CA ALA A 74 6.47 6.58 -5.85
C ALA A 74 7.75 7.01 -6.57
N TYR A 75 7.63 7.73 -7.69
CA TYR A 75 8.74 8.30 -8.44
C TYR A 75 9.49 9.36 -7.62
N LEU A 76 8.78 10.28 -6.97
CA LEU A 76 9.39 11.25 -6.05
C LEU A 76 10.17 10.54 -4.93
N CYS A 77 9.58 9.53 -4.29
CA CYS A 77 10.25 8.74 -3.27
C CYS A 77 11.47 7.98 -3.84
N ALA A 78 11.44 7.55 -5.10
CA ALA A 78 12.57 6.86 -5.73
C ALA A 78 13.79 7.78 -5.89
N GLN A 79 13.58 9.09 -6.07
CA GLN A 79 14.68 10.06 -6.15
C GLN A 79 15.23 10.48 -4.78
N ILE A 80 14.43 10.35 -3.72
CA ILE A 80 14.84 10.72 -2.36
C ILE A 80 15.63 9.60 -1.68
N PHE A 81 15.23 8.34 -1.86
CA PHE A 81 15.74 7.19 -1.11
C PHE A 81 16.64 6.27 -1.94
N ALA A 82 17.71 5.75 -1.33
CA ALA A 82 18.72 4.93 -2.00
C ALA A 82 18.24 3.53 -2.43
N THR A 83 17.19 3.00 -1.78
CA THR A 83 16.80 1.60 -1.95
C THR A 83 15.33 1.46 -2.27
N SER A 84 15.01 0.57 -3.20
CA SER A 84 13.64 0.23 -3.61
C SER A 84 12.78 -0.22 -2.44
N SER A 85 13.37 -0.88 -1.44
CA SER A 85 12.67 -1.31 -0.24
C SER A 85 12.24 -0.12 0.63
N GLN A 86 13.08 0.90 0.78
CA GLN A 86 12.74 2.12 1.52
C GLN A 86 11.70 2.94 0.76
N THR A 87 11.90 3.13 -0.55
CA THR A 87 10.94 3.81 -1.43
C THR A 87 9.54 3.22 -1.32
N ARG A 88 9.41 1.89 -1.45
CA ARG A 88 8.12 1.20 -1.30
C ARG A 88 7.52 1.39 0.09
N GLY A 89 8.32 1.20 1.14
CA GLY A 89 7.83 1.34 2.52
C GLY A 89 7.29 2.74 2.81
N ILE A 90 7.97 3.77 2.33
CA ILE A 90 7.59 5.17 2.54
C ILE A 90 6.39 5.54 1.67
N PHE A 91 6.35 5.09 0.42
CA PHE A 91 5.18 5.23 -0.44
C PHE A 91 3.92 4.67 0.23
N PHE A 92 3.95 3.41 0.69
CA PHE A 92 2.82 2.80 1.37
C PHE A 92 2.48 3.49 2.69
N SER A 93 3.48 4.01 3.42
CA SER A 93 3.24 4.77 4.65
C SER A 93 2.50 6.09 4.35
N ILE A 94 2.89 6.81 3.30
CA ILE A 94 2.20 8.05 2.86
C ILE A 94 0.76 7.74 2.49
N VAL A 95 0.53 6.72 1.65
CA VAL A 95 -0.82 6.32 1.23
C VAL A 95 -1.65 5.86 2.43
N GLY A 96 -1.08 5.07 3.34
CA GLY A 96 -1.74 4.61 4.55
C GLY A 96 -2.15 5.76 5.48
N ILE A 97 -1.25 6.72 5.71
CA ILE A 97 -1.55 7.92 6.52
C ILE A 97 -2.65 8.75 5.85
N LEU A 98 -2.57 8.98 4.53
CA LEU A 98 -3.63 9.68 3.80
C LEU A 98 -4.97 8.94 3.91
N TYR A 99 -4.97 7.61 3.91
CA TYR A 99 -6.19 6.82 4.05
C TYR A 99 -6.78 6.89 5.46
N VAL A 100 -5.95 6.82 6.51
CA VAL A 100 -6.40 6.98 7.90
C VAL A 100 -6.94 8.38 8.16
N LEU A 101 -6.24 9.41 7.67
CA LEU A 101 -6.71 10.79 7.74
C LEU A 101 -8.04 10.95 7.01
N ARG A 102 -8.19 10.33 5.84
CA ARG A 102 -9.45 10.31 5.10
C ARG A 102 -10.57 9.71 5.93
N ALA A 103 -10.36 8.52 6.51
CA ALA A 103 -11.37 7.86 7.32
C ALA A 103 -11.84 8.74 8.49
N GLY A 104 -10.91 9.43 9.16
CA GLY A 104 -11.24 10.38 10.22
C GLY A 104 -12.01 11.62 9.72
N THR A 105 -11.61 12.20 8.58
CA THR A 105 -12.30 13.37 8.02
C THR A 105 -13.69 13.05 7.47
N ASP A 106 -13.86 11.85 6.90
CA ASP A 106 -15.12 11.41 6.31
C ASP A 106 -16.21 11.23 7.39
N VAL A 107 -15.84 10.87 8.63
CA VAL A 107 -16.76 10.77 9.78
C VAL A 107 -16.99 12.13 10.45
N SER A 108 -15.97 12.96 10.57
CA SER A 108 -16.03 14.20 11.38
C SER A 108 -16.48 15.43 10.60
N ASN A 109 -15.81 15.76 9.49
CA ASN A 109 -16.11 16.96 8.72
C ASN A 109 -15.62 16.83 7.26
N LEU A 110 -16.59 16.75 6.35
CA LEU A 110 -16.36 16.61 4.92
C LEU A 110 -15.60 17.79 4.30
N THR A 111 -15.62 18.99 4.91
CA THR A 111 -14.81 20.12 4.43
C THR A 111 -13.32 19.91 4.63
N LEU A 112 -12.92 19.21 5.70
CA LEU A 112 -11.52 18.84 5.93
C LEU A 112 -11.06 17.77 4.94
N SER A 113 -11.96 16.89 4.49
CA SER A 113 -11.67 15.86 3.49
C SER A 113 -11.22 16.49 2.16
N LYS A 114 -11.62 17.73 1.85
CA LYS A 114 -11.16 18.47 0.66
C LYS A 114 -9.66 18.75 0.62
N PHE A 115 -8.93 18.68 1.74
CA PHE A 115 -7.46 18.80 1.73
C PHE A 115 -6.76 17.48 1.38
N ASN A 116 -7.48 16.36 1.43
CA ASN A 116 -6.93 15.05 1.16
C ASN A 116 -7.05 14.72 -0.35
N PRO A 117 -5.93 14.54 -1.08
CA PRO A 117 -5.99 14.25 -2.52
C PRO A 117 -6.65 12.90 -2.82
N LEU A 118 -6.65 11.95 -1.87
CA LEU A 118 -7.38 10.70 -2.03
C LEU A 118 -8.90 10.92 -2.04
N ALA A 119 -9.39 11.98 -1.40
CA ALA A 119 -10.81 12.28 -1.34
C ALA A 119 -11.37 12.86 -2.65
N TRP A 120 -10.53 13.54 -3.43
CA TRP A 120 -10.91 14.15 -4.71
C TRP A 120 -11.43 13.14 -5.75
N THR A 121 -11.07 11.86 -5.58
CA THR A 121 -11.57 10.75 -6.40
C THR A 121 -13.08 10.53 -6.26
N TYR A 122 -13.64 10.73 -5.07
CA TYR A 122 -15.06 10.47 -4.78
C TYR A 122 -15.88 11.74 -4.54
N LEU A 123 -15.25 12.81 -4.04
CA LEU A 123 -15.88 14.14 -3.88
C LEU A 123 -16.33 14.74 -5.22
N GLY A 124 -15.84 14.20 -6.32
CA GLY A 124 -16.34 14.44 -7.67
C GLY A 124 -17.79 14.06 -7.92
N HIS A 125 -18.38 13.25 -7.03
CA HIS A 125 -19.69 12.63 -7.16
C HIS A 125 -19.93 12.04 -8.57
N PRO A 126 -19.19 10.97 -8.94
CA PRO A 126 -19.35 10.31 -10.24
C PRO A 126 -20.82 9.90 -10.45
N PHE A 127 -21.33 10.08 -11.66
CA PHE A 127 -22.73 9.80 -12.05
C PHE A 127 -23.79 10.70 -11.41
N TYR A 128 -23.41 11.70 -10.63
CA TYR A 128 -24.34 12.69 -10.07
C TYR A 128 -24.02 14.11 -10.53
N GLN A 129 -22.99 14.75 -9.97
CA GLN A 129 -22.59 16.12 -10.33
C GLN A 129 -21.41 16.12 -11.33
N ASN A 130 -20.49 15.16 -11.22
CA ASN A 130 -19.26 15.09 -12.01
C ASN A 130 -18.44 16.38 -11.92
N ASP A 131 -18.02 16.72 -10.71
CA ASP A 131 -17.31 17.95 -10.36
C ASP A 131 -15.86 17.95 -10.88
N TRP A 132 -15.68 18.34 -12.15
CA TRP A 132 -14.39 18.31 -12.86
C TRP A 132 -13.26 19.11 -12.19
N TYR A 133 -13.58 20.08 -11.34
CA TYR A 133 -12.56 20.86 -10.63
C TYR A 133 -11.69 19.99 -9.71
N TYR A 134 -12.22 18.91 -9.11
CA TYR A 134 -11.42 17.98 -8.31
C TYR A 134 -10.47 17.15 -9.18
N LEU A 135 -10.88 16.72 -10.37
CA LEU A 135 -9.99 16.02 -11.32
C LEU A 135 -8.89 16.93 -11.85
N ILE A 136 -9.23 18.19 -12.15
CA ILE A 136 -8.25 19.19 -12.59
C ILE A 136 -7.26 19.47 -11.46
N GLY A 137 -7.74 19.65 -10.23
CA GLY A 137 -6.89 19.80 -9.04
C GLY A 137 -5.96 18.60 -8.83
N LEU A 138 -6.49 17.38 -8.98
CA LEU A 138 -5.72 16.14 -8.87
C LEU A 138 -4.63 16.08 -9.95
N PHE A 139 -4.97 16.39 -11.20
CA PHE A 139 -4.02 16.45 -12.30
C PHE A 139 -2.92 17.50 -12.08
N LEU A 140 -3.26 18.69 -11.58
CA LEU A 140 -2.29 19.73 -11.23
C LEU A 140 -1.35 19.28 -10.11
N LEU A 141 -1.88 18.64 -9.05
CA LEU A 141 -1.06 18.10 -7.97
C LEU A 141 -0.06 17.06 -8.49
N ILE A 142 -0.52 16.19 -9.39
CA ILE A 142 0.33 15.19 -10.03
C ILE A 142 1.47 15.87 -10.81
N LEU A 143 1.15 16.86 -11.64
CA LEU A 143 2.17 17.62 -12.38
C LEU A 143 3.21 18.26 -11.46
N VAL A 144 2.78 18.82 -10.32
CA VAL A 144 3.68 19.41 -9.32
C VAL A 144 4.59 18.35 -8.72
N VAL A 145 4.03 17.25 -8.20
CA VAL A 145 4.81 16.16 -7.57
C VAL A 145 5.78 15.54 -8.57
N PHE A 146 5.32 15.31 -9.80
CA PHE A 146 6.15 14.77 -10.88
C PHE A 146 7.30 15.72 -11.24
N SER A 147 7.02 17.01 -11.38
CA SER A 147 8.03 18.03 -11.69
C SER A 147 9.10 18.13 -10.61
N ILE A 148 8.71 18.04 -9.33
CA ILE A 148 9.68 17.98 -8.22
C ILE A 148 10.57 16.74 -8.35
N GLY A 149 9.99 15.58 -8.70
CA GLY A 149 10.75 14.37 -8.97
C GLY A 149 11.76 14.53 -10.11
N LEU A 150 11.39 15.20 -11.20
CA LEU A 150 12.29 15.48 -12.33
C LEU A 150 13.46 16.39 -11.95
N VAL A 151 13.18 17.45 -11.19
CA VAL A 151 14.23 18.36 -10.71
C VAL A 151 15.22 17.60 -9.82
N LEU A 152 14.70 16.77 -8.90
CA LEU A 152 15.55 15.94 -8.04
C LEU A 152 16.39 14.95 -8.85
N GLU A 153 15.81 14.29 -9.86
CA GLU A 153 16.55 13.39 -10.75
C GLU A 153 17.68 14.11 -11.48
N SER A 154 17.44 15.33 -11.98
CA SER A 154 18.47 16.11 -12.69
C SER A 154 19.65 16.54 -11.81
N SER A 155 19.41 16.69 -10.50
CA SER A 155 20.43 17.09 -9.53
C SER A 155 21.18 15.92 -8.87
N ARG A 156 20.74 14.67 -9.11
CA ARG A 156 21.21 13.49 -8.39
C ARG A 156 22.22 12.70 -9.22
N ASP A 157 23.37 12.41 -8.61
CA ASP A 157 24.35 11.48 -9.19
C ASP A 157 23.85 10.03 -9.09
N LEU A 158 24.21 9.21 -10.07
CA LEU A 158 23.86 7.79 -10.10
C LEU A 158 24.33 7.07 -8.84
N GLY A 159 23.43 6.32 -8.19
CA GLY A 159 23.73 5.61 -6.95
C GLY A 159 23.84 6.49 -5.69
N SER A 160 23.75 7.82 -5.83
CA SER A 160 23.61 8.72 -4.69
C SER A 160 22.16 8.79 -4.21
N SER A 161 21.93 9.08 -2.94
CA SER A 161 20.61 9.38 -2.41
C SER A 161 20.60 10.74 -1.75
N THR A 162 19.50 11.47 -1.95
CA THR A 162 19.30 12.79 -1.33
C THR A 162 19.39 12.69 0.20
N ILE A 163 18.91 11.58 0.77
CA ILE A 163 19.08 11.27 2.19
C ILE A 163 20.23 10.28 2.34
N ALA A 164 21.32 10.73 2.98
CA ALA A 164 22.48 9.88 3.23
C ALA A 164 22.11 8.66 4.09
N PRO A 165 22.63 7.46 3.78
CA PRO A 165 22.40 6.28 4.59
C PRO A 165 22.98 6.50 5.99
N LYS A 166 22.17 6.22 7.03
CA LYS A 166 22.63 6.32 8.43
C LYS A 166 23.87 5.42 8.63
N LYS A 167 24.94 6.00 9.17
CA LYS A 167 26.10 5.22 9.64
C LYS A 167 25.60 4.15 10.63
N GLY A 168 25.89 2.89 10.32
CA GLY A 168 25.49 1.76 11.16
C GLY A 168 26.06 1.85 12.57
N LYS A 169 25.56 1.01 13.48
CA LYS A 169 26.10 0.93 14.84
C LYS A 169 27.54 0.40 14.81
N THR A 170 28.42 0.99 15.61
CA THR A 170 29.83 0.60 15.73
C THR A 170 30.03 -0.75 16.40
N LYS A 171 29.07 -1.22 17.20
CA LYS A 171 29.08 -2.54 17.83
C LYS A 171 27.86 -3.36 17.39
N ALA A 172 28.10 -4.57 16.91
CA ALA A 172 27.06 -5.54 16.59
C ALA A 172 26.55 -6.25 17.85
N SER A 173 25.24 -6.48 17.95
CA SER A 173 24.64 -7.26 19.04
C SER A 173 25.01 -8.74 18.90
N LYS A 174 25.15 -9.46 20.02
CA LYS A 174 25.37 -10.93 20.02
C LYS A 174 24.28 -11.69 19.24
N TRP A 175 23.07 -11.15 19.19
CA TRP A 175 21.97 -11.74 18.42
C TRP A 175 22.24 -11.76 16.91
N LEU A 176 22.95 -10.76 16.35
CA LEU A 176 23.32 -10.74 14.93
C LEU A 176 24.36 -11.83 14.57
N ALA A 177 25.05 -12.39 15.57
CA ALA A 177 25.96 -13.51 15.35
C ALA A 177 25.23 -14.85 15.15
N THR A 178 23.92 -14.90 15.42
CA THR A 178 23.11 -16.09 15.18
C THR A 178 22.29 -15.95 13.90
N PRO A 179 22.07 -17.03 13.11
CA PRO A 179 21.25 -16.97 11.90
C PRO A 179 19.85 -16.42 12.19
N LEU A 180 19.21 -16.87 13.27
CA LEU A 180 17.87 -16.43 13.65
C LEU A 180 17.83 -14.92 13.96
N GLY A 181 18.77 -14.42 14.77
CA GLY A 181 18.81 -12.98 15.07
C GLY A 181 19.21 -12.12 13.87
N PHE A 182 20.03 -12.64 12.95
CA PHE A 182 20.33 -11.98 11.68
C PHE A 182 19.09 -11.89 10.77
N PHE A 183 18.35 -12.99 10.58
CA PHE A 183 17.12 -12.99 9.78
C PHE A 183 16.01 -12.14 10.40
N PHE A 184 15.92 -12.12 11.73
CA PHE A 184 15.05 -11.17 12.42
C PHE A 184 15.46 -9.73 12.12
N TYR A 185 16.75 -9.39 12.26
CA TYR A 185 17.24 -8.03 11.97
C TYR A 185 16.95 -7.60 10.53
N LEU A 186 17.06 -8.53 9.56
CA LEU A 186 16.78 -8.28 8.16
C LEU A 186 15.29 -8.01 7.90
N ASN A 187 14.40 -8.72 8.60
CA ASN A 187 12.95 -8.62 8.40
C ASN A 187 12.24 -7.67 9.37
N ARG A 188 12.93 -7.16 10.41
CA ARG A 188 12.30 -6.40 11.51
C ARG A 188 11.46 -5.23 11.03
N SER A 189 11.92 -4.49 10.02
CA SER A 189 11.20 -3.31 9.53
C SER A 189 9.90 -3.73 8.87
N THR A 190 9.95 -4.78 8.05
CA THR A 190 8.79 -5.39 7.41
C THR A 190 7.81 -5.95 8.44
N ILE A 191 8.32 -6.65 9.46
CA ILE A 191 7.51 -7.22 10.53
C ILE A 191 6.79 -6.12 11.32
N ILE A 192 7.50 -5.08 11.74
CA ILE A 192 6.90 -3.99 12.51
C ILE A 192 5.86 -3.24 11.66
N SER A 193 6.17 -2.94 10.39
CA SER A 193 5.23 -2.21 9.54
C SER A 193 3.94 -3.01 9.27
N TRP A 194 4.06 -4.31 9.05
CA TRP A 194 2.90 -5.17 8.81
C TRP A 194 2.06 -5.35 10.08
N LEU A 195 2.68 -5.59 11.24
CA LEU A 195 1.93 -5.70 12.51
C LEU A 195 1.17 -4.40 12.82
N LEU A 196 1.78 -3.24 12.58
CA LEU A 196 1.11 -1.95 12.75
C LEU A 196 -0.05 -1.78 11.76
N ALA A 197 0.15 -2.13 10.48
CA ALA A 197 -0.89 -2.04 9.46
C ALA A 197 -2.09 -2.96 9.80
N ASP A 198 -1.81 -4.21 10.15
CA ASP A 198 -2.80 -5.20 10.58
C ASP A 198 -3.61 -4.69 11.78
N GLY A 199 -2.92 -4.20 12.83
CA GLY A 199 -3.56 -3.63 14.01
C GLY A 199 -4.45 -2.43 13.68
N VAL A 200 -3.99 -1.50 12.84
CA VAL A 200 -4.79 -0.33 12.42
C VAL A 200 -6.03 -0.77 11.65
N ILE A 201 -5.89 -1.70 10.70
CA ILE A 201 -7.02 -2.22 9.92
C ILE A 201 -8.04 -2.90 10.84
N ALA A 202 -7.58 -3.75 11.77
CA ALA A 202 -8.44 -4.42 12.73
C ALA A 202 -9.18 -3.44 13.66
N LEU A 203 -8.51 -2.37 14.12
CA LEU A 203 -9.15 -1.31 14.91
C LEU A 203 -10.22 -0.57 14.09
N MET A 204 -9.93 -0.24 12.83
CA MET A 204 -10.89 0.45 11.94
C MET A 204 -12.12 -0.40 11.65
N TYR A 205 -11.98 -1.71 11.45
CA TYR A 205 -13.14 -2.59 11.29
C TYR A 205 -13.90 -2.80 12.61
N GLY A 206 -13.18 -2.90 13.72
CA GLY A 206 -13.81 -3.04 15.04
C GLY A 206 -14.64 -1.82 15.44
N SER A 207 -14.28 -0.61 15.03
CA SER A 207 -15.07 0.60 15.34
C SER A 207 -16.44 0.63 14.66
N ILE A 208 -16.64 -0.17 13.61
CA ILE A 208 -17.92 -0.24 12.89
C ILE A 208 -19.00 -0.93 13.75
N TYR A 209 -18.62 -1.75 14.74
CA TYR A 209 -19.57 -2.53 15.53
C TYR A 209 -20.60 -1.66 16.28
N GLY A 210 -20.19 -0.48 16.77
CA GLY A 210 -21.11 0.47 17.42
C GLY A 210 -22.18 1.05 16.49
N ASP A 211 -21.91 1.11 15.19
CA ASP A 211 -22.81 1.73 14.19
C ASP A 211 -23.66 0.69 13.42
N ILE A 212 -23.56 -0.60 13.75
CA ILE A 212 -24.30 -1.65 13.01
C ILE A 212 -25.82 -1.45 13.16
N ASP A 213 -26.31 -1.14 14.36
CA ASP A 213 -27.75 -0.98 14.60
C ASP A 213 -28.32 0.27 13.91
N THR A 214 -27.56 1.36 13.86
CA THR A 214 -27.93 2.58 13.13
C THR A 214 -27.93 2.35 11.62
N PHE A 215 -26.96 1.57 11.11
CA PHE A 215 -26.90 1.21 9.70
C PHE A 215 -28.09 0.34 9.28
N VAL A 216 -28.45 -0.69 10.06
CA VAL A 216 -29.60 -1.56 9.78
C VAL A 216 -30.92 -0.78 9.81
N SER A 217 -31.11 0.09 10.80
CA SER A 217 -32.34 0.88 10.95
C SER A 217 -32.49 1.96 9.88
N SER A 218 -31.40 2.43 9.28
CA SER A 218 -31.42 3.46 8.22
C SER A 218 -31.98 2.98 6.88
N ASN A 219 -31.96 1.67 6.62
CA ASN A 219 -32.36 1.11 5.31
C ASN A 219 -33.44 0.04 5.49
N LYS A 220 -34.66 0.34 5.04
CA LYS A 220 -35.82 -0.56 5.12
C LYS A 220 -35.58 -1.93 4.47
N LEU A 221 -34.79 -2.00 3.41
CA LEU A 221 -34.46 -3.25 2.72
C LEU A 221 -33.55 -4.12 3.60
N ILE A 222 -32.50 -3.51 4.18
CA ILE A 222 -31.58 -4.19 5.10
C ILE A 222 -32.34 -4.61 6.37
N SER A 223 -33.15 -3.73 6.95
CA SER A 223 -33.95 -4.07 8.13
C SER A 223 -34.92 -5.21 7.86
N GLN A 224 -35.48 -5.34 6.64
CA GLN A 224 -36.35 -6.45 6.25
C GLN A 224 -35.58 -7.76 6.04
N MET A 225 -34.38 -7.69 5.45
CA MET A 225 -33.50 -8.86 5.28
C MET A 225 -32.99 -9.42 6.62
N PHE A 226 -32.81 -8.56 7.63
CA PHE A 226 -32.27 -8.94 8.94
C PHE A 226 -33.27 -8.82 10.10
N ALA A 227 -34.57 -8.63 9.80
CA ALA A 227 -35.64 -8.34 10.77
C ALA A 227 -35.74 -9.35 11.92
N ASN A 228 -35.31 -10.59 11.69
CA ASN A 228 -35.51 -11.69 12.63
C ASN A 228 -34.26 -12.03 13.48
N SER A 229 -33.11 -11.35 13.29
CA SER A 229 -31.90 -11.69 14.08
C SER A 229 -30.72 -10.71 13.90
N SER A 230 -30.70 -9.61 14.66
CA SER A 230 -29.52 -8.72 14.73
C SER A 230 -28.24 -9.47 15.15
N THR A 231 -28.37 -10.49 16.00
CA THR A 231 -27.25 -11.35 16.43
C THR A 231 -26.65 -12.15 15.26
N ILE A 232 -27.45 -12.54 14.27
CA ILE A 232 -26.95 -13.27 13.09
C ILE A 232 -26.17 -12.33 12.17
N LEU A 233 -26.56 -11.06 12.06
CA LEU A 233 -25.83 -10.07 11.28
C LEU A 233 -24.44 -9.78 11.87
N ILE A 234 -24.37 -9.50 13.17
CA ILE A 234 -23.10 -9.24 13.86
C ILE A 234 -22.18 -10.46 13.75
N ASN A 235 -22.69 -11.67 13.95
CA ASN A 235 -21.91 -12.90 13.81
C ASN A 235 -21.41 -13.11 12.36
N SER A 236 -22.25 -12.83 11.36
CA SER A 236 -21.89 -12.97 9.94
C SER A 236 -20.84 -11.94 9.53
N PHE A 237 -21.00 -10.70 9.97
CA PHE A 237 -20.03 -9.61 9.77
C PHE A 237 -18.69 -9.94 10.44
N THR A 238 -18.73 -10.43 11.67
CA THR A 238 -17.53 -10.89 12.42
C THR A 238 -16.83 -12.01 11.69
N SER A 239 -17.57 -13.02 11.24
CA SER A 239 -17.01 -14.15 10.47
C SER A 239 -16.31 -13.66 9.20
N LEU A 240 -16.95 -12.76 8.45
CA LEU A 240 -16.39 -12.20 7.21
C LEU A 240 -15.12 -11.39 7.49
N ILE A 241 -15.13 -10.50 8.49
CA ILE A 241 -13.92 -9.72 8.83
C ILE A 241 -12.81 -10.63 9.33
N MET A 242 -13.11 -11.66 10.12
CA MET A 242 -12.09 -12.60 10.59
C MET A 242 -11.45 -13.36 9.42
N VAL A 243 -12.22 -13.76 8.40
CA VAL A 243 -11.67 -14.36 7.18
C VAL A 243 -10.75 -13.39 6.44
N VAL A 244 -11.17 -12.13 6.26
CA VAL A 244 -10.35 -11.12 5.58
C VAL A 244 -9.09 -10.78 6.39
N ALA A 245 -9.22 -10.57 7.70
CA ALA A 245 -8.11 -10.23 8.60
C ALA A 245 -7.10 -11.37 8.72
N THR A 246 -7.55 -12.63 8.74
CA THR A 246 -6.65 -13.79 8.72
C THR A 246 -5.95 -13.93 7.37
N ALA A 247 -6.65 -13.70 6.25
CA ALA A 247 -6.05 -13.71 4.93
C ALA A 247 -4.93 -12.65 4.79
N ILE A 248 -5.17 -11.44 5.31
CA ILE A 248 -4.15 -10.37 5.35
C ILE A 248 -2.99 -10.76 6.28
N GLY A 249 -3.28 -11.27 7.49
CA GLY A 249 -2.25 -11.69 8.45
C GLY A 249 -1.35 -12.82 7.93
N LEU A 250 -1.86 -13.69 7.04
CA LEU A 250 -1.08 -14.74 6.37
C LEU A 250 -0.07 -14.20 5.34
N VAL A 251 -0.17 -12.93 4.93
CA VAL A 251 0.83 -12.32 4.03
C VAL A 251 2.18 -12.17 4.73
N MET A 252 2.20 -11.85 6.02
CA MET A 252 3.43 -11.71 6.79
C MET A 252 4.34 -12.96 6.73
N PRO A 253 3.88 -14.17 7.12
CA PRO A 253 4.71 -15.36 7.08
C PRO A 253 5.21 -15.66 5.66
N LEU A 254 4.41 -15.39 4.63
CA LEU A 254 4.81 -15.54 3.23
C LEU A 254 5.95 -14.60 2.86
N VAL A 255 5.87 -13.33 3.26
CA VAL A 255 6.92 -12.33 2.98
C VAL A 255 8.25 -12.71 3.64
N VAL A 256 8.20 -13.19 4.89
CA VAL A 256 9.40 -13.63 5.63
C VAL A 256 10.07 -14.83 4.96
N VAL A 257 9.30 -15.83 4.52
CA VAL A 257 9.84 -17.02 3.82
C VAL A 257 10.36 -16.64 2.44
N HIS A 258 9.61 -15.83 1.68
CA HIS A 258 9.99 -15.38 0.34
C HIS A 258 11.28 -14.54 0.35
N LYS A 259 11.59 -13.89 1.47
CA LYS A 259 12.84 -13.15 1.65
C LYS A 259 14.08 -14.02 1.43
N VAL A 260 14.05 -15.29 1.82
CA VAL A 260 15.17 -16.23 1.59
C VAL A 260 15.38 -16.46 0.10
N GLN A 261 14.29 -16.70 -0.66
CA GLN A 261 14.37 -16.85 -2.11
C GLN A 261 14.88 -15.58 -2.78
N PHE A 262 14.40 -14.41 -2.34
CA PHE A 262 14.83 -13.12 -2.85
C PHE A 262 16.32 -12.87 -2.66
N GLU A 263 16.85 -13.13 -1.46
CA GLU A 263 18.30 -12.96 -1.19
C GLU A 263 19.15 -14.04 -1.87
N THR A 264 18.57 -15.19 -2.21
CA THR A 264 19.23 -16.24 -3.00
C THR A 264 19.39 -15.78 -4.44
N ASN A 265 18.32 -15.26 -5.04
CA ASN A 265 18.32 -14.73 -6.42
C ASN A 265 19.24 -13.50 -6.58
N LYS A 266 19.49 -12.75 -5.50
CA LYS A 266 20.45 -11.64 -5.48
C LYS A 266 21.89 -12.09 -5.17
N GLU A 267 22.14 -13.39 -5.04
CA GLU A 267 23.44 -14.01 -4.72
C GLU A 267 24.05 -13.60 -3.35
N ARG A 268 23.33 -12.81 -2.56
CA ARG A 268 23.78 -12.28 -1.26
C ARG A 268 23.87 -13.35 -0.19
N LEU A 269 23.02 -14.38 -0.28
CA LEU A 269 23.09 -15.52 0.64
C LEU A 269 24.40 -16.32 0.50
N GLY A 270 25.09 -16.21 -0.64
CA GLY A 270 26.41 -16.82 -0.84
C GLY A 270 27.43 -16.36 0.21
N TYR A 271 27.43 -15.06 0.56
CA TYR A 271 28.34 -14.52 1.58
C TYR A 271 28.14 -15.13 2.97
N LEU A 272 26.91 -15.54 3.30
CA LEU A 272 26.59 -16.17 4.58
C LEU A 272 26.95 -17.65 4.57
N LEU A 273 26.81 -18.32 3.42
CA LEU A 273 27.13 -19.74 3.24
C LEU A 273 28.64 -20.03 3.14
N VAL A 274 29.47 -19.01 2.90
CA VAL A 274 30.94 -19.11 3.04
C VAL A 274 31.34 -19.29 4.51
N GLN A 275 30.50 -18.85 5.46
CA GLN A 275 30.67 -19.13 6.88
C GLN A 275 30.16 -20.54 7.23
N ARG A 276 30.42 -21.01 8.46
CA ARG A 276 29.98 -22.34 8.96
C ARG A 276 28.47 -22.41 9.25
N VAL A 277 27.61 -21.94 8.33
CA VAL A 277 26.15 -21.98 8.45
C VAL A 277 25.58 -22.88 7.38
N SER A 278 24.85 -23.93 7.78
CA SER A 278 24.19 -24.84 6.82
C SER A 278 22.96 -24.20 6.18
N ARG A 279 22.63 -24.61 4.96
CA ARG A 279 21.42 -24.19 4.24
C ARG A 279 20.13 -24.53 5.01
N LEU A 280 20.11 -25.69 5.67
CA LEU A 280 18.99 -26.10 6.53
C LEU A 280 18.79 -25.14 7.70
N LYS A 281 19.87 -24.68 8.35
CA LYS A 281 19.78 -23.74 9.47
C LYS A 281 19.21 -22.39 9.04
N VAL A 282 19.55 -21.92 7.84
CA VAL A 282 18.95 -20.72 7.23
C VAL A 282 17.44 -20.92 7.02
N TYR A 283 17.05 -22.03 6.40
CA TYR A 283 15.65 -22.34 6.13
C TYR A 283 14.81 -22.44 7.41
N TYR A 284 15.24 -23.25 8.38
CA TYR A 284 14.54 -23.40 9.68
C TYR A 284 14.46 -22.08 10.45
N SER A 285 15.51 -21.26 10.42
CA SER A 285 15.47 -19.93 11.07
C SER A 285 14.38 -19.04 10.47
N SER A 286 14.23 -19.06 9.14
CA SER A 286 13.17 -18.29 8.46
C SER A 286 11.77 -18.84 8.74
N LEU A 287 11.61 -20.17 8.80
CA LEU A 287 10.34 -20.82 9.11
C LEU A 287 9.88 -20.54 10.54
N ILE A 288 10.78 -20.65 11.52
CA ILE A 288 10.47 -20.34 12.92
C ILE A 288 10.02 -18.88 13.05
N LEU A 289 10.74 -17.96 12.39
CA LEU A 289 10.40 -16.54 12.39
C LEU A 289 9.03 -16.30 11.75
N SER A 290 8.78 -16.93 10.61
CA SER A 290 7.54 -16.83 9.84
C SER A 290 6.34 -17.33 10.65
N LEU A 291 6.42 -18.53 11.24
CA LEU A 291 5.37 -19.09 12.08
C LEU A 291 5.10 -18.20 13.30
N PHE A 292 6.14 -17.75 13.99
CA PHE A 292 5.99 -16.92 15.19
C PHE A 292 5.32 -15.58 14.88
N PHE A 293 5.77 -14.85 13.85
CA PHE A 293 5.16 -13.55 13.51
C PHE A 293 3.82 -13.69 12.79
N GLY A 294 3.58 -14.78 12.07
CA GLY A 294 2.27 -15.08 11.48
C GLY A 294 1.21 -15.34 12.54
N THR A 295 1.52 -16.15 13.57
CA THR A 295 0.60 -16.36 14.69
C THR A 295 0.40 -15.09 15.50
N LEU A 296 1.47 -14.33 15.74
CA LEU A 296 1.40 -13.03 16.43
C LEU A 296 0.49 -12.04 15.68
N ALA A 297 0.59 -11.96 14.36
CA ALA A 297 -0.25 -11.08 13.53
C ALA A 297 -1.74 -11.44 13.64
N ILE A 298 -2.07 -12.73 13.56
CA ILE A 298 -3.47 -13.20 13.70
C ILE A 298 -4.00 -12.91 15.11
N LEU A 299 -3.21 -13.17 16.16
CA LEU A 299 -3.59 -12.85 17.54
C LEU A 299 -3.80 -11.35 17.74
N MET A 300 -2.90 -10.54 17.18
CA MET A 300 -2.99 -9.08 17.25
C MET A 300 -4.24 -8.56 16.53
N ASN A 301 -4.58 -9.10 15.36
CA ASN A 301 -5.82 -8.76 14.65
C ASN A 301 -7.06 -9.05 15.49
N GLY A 302 -7.16 -10.26 16.06
CA GLY A 302 -8.30 -10.61 16.93
C GLY A 302 -8.39 -9.72 18.17
N PHE A 303 -7.25 -9.42 18.80
CA PHE A 303 -7.17 -8.56 19.98
C PHE A 303 -7.57 -7.11 19.67
N CYS A 304 -7.02 -6.52 18.61
CA CYS A 304 -7.34 -5.16 18.17
C CYS A 304 -8.81 -5.02 17.78
N LEU A 305 -9.35 -5.99 17.01
CA LEU A 305 -10.75 -5.99 16.64
C LEU A 305 -11.66 -6.08 17.87
N GLY A 306 -11.32 -6.95 18.83
CA GLY A 306 -12.08 -7.10 20.08
C GLY A 306 -12.08 -5.83 20.94
N ILE A 307 -10.93 -5.16 21.08
CA ILE A 307 -10.83 -3.90 21.82
C ILE A 307 -11.67 -2.80 21.16
N ALA A 308 -11.55 -2.64 19.84
CA ALA A 308 -12.29 -1.60 19.14
C ALA A 308 -13.80 -1.86 19.22
N ALA A 309 -14.22 -3.12 19.05
CA ALA A 309 -15.63 -3.51 19.18
C ALA A 309 -16.18 -3.14 20.57
N THR A 310 -15.51 -3.54 21.66
CA THR A 310 -15.97 -3.22 23.03
C THR A 310 -15.90 -1.74 23.38
N SER A 311 -15.04 -0.96 22.73
CA SER A 311 -14.99 0.49 22.92
C SER A 311 -16.07 1.25 22.15
N SER A 312 -16.63 0.63 21.11
CA SER A 312 -17.61 1.24 20.20
C SER A 312 -19.07 0.90 20.55
N MET A 313 -19.30 -0.24 21.22
CA MET A 313 -20.62 -0.67 21.71
C MET A 313 -20.95 -0.03 23.05
#